data_AF-A0A1Y0MNE2-F1
#
_entry.id   AF-A0A1Y0MNE2-F1
#
_cell.length_a   1.000
_cell.length_b   1.000
_cell.length_c   1.000
_cell.angle_alpha   90.00
_cell.angle_beta   90.00
_cell.angle_gamma   90.00
#
_symmetry.space_group_name_H-M   'P 1'
#
loop_
_entity.id
_entity.type
_entity.pdbx_description
1 polymer ?
#
loop_
_entity_poly.entity_id
_entity_poly.type
_entity_poly.pdbx_seq_one_letter_code
_entity_poly.pdbx_strand_id
1 'polypeptide(L)'
;MGLNDYELEISLDSLKNLHPEIEYFGSSNIREDIEIYSLKTKTVILGSEKKVVYYFGLIDDRLKGYTFNVHTEERLDYFYEFIENAKAKNDFLEGDGITFSEKDELCHKFLRTKQERKGIIIFGGIDKIGSIW
;
A
#
# COMPACT_ATOMS: atom_id res chain seq x y z
N MET A 1 -3.41 -9.35 13.22
CA MET A 1 -3.36 -7.95 12.74
C MET A 1 -2.37 -7.88 11.59
N GLY A 2 -2.61 -6.97 10.65
CA GLY A 2 -1.87 -6.84 9.39
C GLY A 2 -2.03 -5.44 8.83
N LEU A 3 -1.90 -5.31 7.51
CA LEU A 3 -2.14 -4.05 6.81
C LEU A 3 -3.65 -3.80 6.68
N ASN A 4 -4.06 -2.55 6.84
CA ASN A 4 -5.42 -2.13 6.53
C ASN A 4 -5.64 -2.17 5.01
N ASP A 5 -6.82 -2.65 4.62
CA ASP A 5 -7.37 -2.54 3.27
C ASP A 5 -8.38 -1.39 3.25
N TYR A 6 -8.49 -0.70 2.12
CA TYR A 6 -9.38 0.45 1.97
C TYR A 6 -10.25 0.28 0.73
N GLU A 7 -11.56 0.41 0.94
CA GLU A 7 -12.53 0.38 -0.15
C GLU A 7 -12.30 1.56 -1.10
N LEU A 8 -12.06 1.26 -2.37
CA LEU A 8 -11.97 2.28 -3.41
C LEU A 8 -13.32 2.97 -3.61
N GLU A 9 -13.31 4.19 -4.15
CA GLU A 9 -14.47 5.08 -4.31
C GLU A 9 -15.06 5.64 -3.01
N ILE A 10 -14.52 5.27 -1.84
CA ILE A 10 -14.82 5.93 -0.57
C ILE A 10 -14.48 7.42 -0.66
N SER A 11 -15.32 8.27 -0.06
CA SER A 11 -15.06 9.71 -0.01
C SER A 11 -13.96 10.08 0.97
N LEU A 12 -13.27 11.19 0.73
CA LEU A 12 -12.28 11.76 1.65
C LEU A 12 -12.86 11.93 3.07
N ASP A 13 -14.08 12.44 3.17
CA ASP A 13 -14.76 12.63 4.46
C ASP A 13 -14.97 11.32 5.20
N SER A 14 -15.41 10.27 4.49
CA SER A 14 -15.60 8.95 5.08
C SER A 14 -14.26 8.34 5.52
N LEU A 15 -13.22 8.53 4.70
CA LEU A 15 -11.87 8.07 5.01
C LEU A 15 -11.30 8.80 6.25
N LYS A 16 -11.51 10.12 6.36
CA LYS A 16 -11.14 10.93 7.54
C LYS A 16 -11.97 10.61 8.77
N ASN A 17 -13.22 10.19 8.63
CA ASN A 17 -14.01 9.71 9.76
C ASN A 17 -13.43 8.41 10.35
N LEU A 18 -12.88 7.53 9.51
CA LEU A 18 -12.17 6.32 9.96
C LEU A 18 -10.79 6.67 10.53
N HIS A 19 -10.10 7.62 9.91
CA HIS A 19 -8.76 8.04 10.30
C HIS A 19 -8.64 9.58 10.30
N PRO A 20 -8.98 10.24 11.42
CA PRO A 20 -8.94 11.71 11.52
C PRO A 20 -7.54 12.30 11.34
N GLU A 21 -6.51 11.46 11.46
CA GLU A 21 -5.09 11.76 11.31
C GLU A 21 -4.64 11.86 9.84
N ILE A 22 -5.55 11.65 8.88
CA ILE A 22 -5.24 11.79 7.45
C ILE A 22 -4.95 13.26 7.12
N GLU A 23 -3.75 13.50 6.61
CA GLU A 23 -3.25 14.81 6.25
C GLU A 23 -3.10 14.95 4.74
N TYR A 24 -3.37 16.15 4.21
CA TYR A 24 -3.04 16.47 2.82
C TYR A 24 -1.53 16.43 2.62
N PHE A 25 -1.08 15.68 1.60
CA PHE A 25 0.33 15.52 1.28
C PHE A 25 0.75 16.40 0.10
N GLY A 26 -0.11 16.52 -0.93
CA GLY A 26 0.18 17.30 -2.13
C GLY A 26 -0.57 16.78 -3.35
N SER A 27 -0.32 17.35 -4.52
CA SER A 27 -0.83 16.83 -5.78
C SER A 27 0.13 15.78 -6.36
N SER A 28 -0.39 14.85 -7.16
CA SER A 28 0.45 13.88 -7.86
C SER A 28 1.31 14.55 -8.93
N ASN A 29 2.54 14.05 -9.07
CA ASN A 29 3.44 14.45 -10.15
C ASN A 29 3.09 13.79 -11.50
N ILE A 30 2.21 12.79 -11.50
CA ILE A 30 1.80 12.06 -12.72
C ILE A 30 0.63 12.77 -13.39
N ARG A 31 -0.36 13.22 -12.60
CA ARG A 31 -1.54 13.95 -13.05
C ARG A 31 -1.98 14.96 -12.00
N GLU A 32 -2.29 16.17 -12.45
CA GLU A 32 -2.65 17.30 -11.58
C GLU A 32 -4.03 17.14 -10.91
N ASP A 33 -4.92 16.31 -11.47
CA ASP A 33 -6.26 16.05 -10.93
C ASP A 33 -6.27 15.02 -9.79
N ILE A 34 -5.09 14.50 -9.41
CA ILE A 34 -4.95 13.57 -8.31
C ILE A 34 -4.41 14.31 -7.09
N GLU A 35 -5.24 14.37 -6.06
CA GLU A 35 -4.82 14.81 -4.73
C GLU A 35 -4.30 13.63 -3.92
N ILE A 36 -3.18 13.83 -3.24
CA ILE A 36 -2.53 12.83 -2.40
C ILE A 36 -2.70 13.23 -0.94
N TYR A 37 -3.19 12.28 -0.15
CA TYR A 37 -3.30 12.37 1.30
C TYR A 37 -2.43 11.27 1.93
N SER A 38 -2.02 11.45 3.18
CA SER A 38 -1.18 10.47 3.88
C SER A 38 -1.69 10.14 5.27
N LEU A 39 -1.42 8.91 5.71
CA LEU A 39 -1.66 8.44 7.07
C LEU A 39 -0.42 7.73 7.58
N LYS A 40 0.06 8.14 8.76
CA LYS A 40 1.16 7.47 9.46
C LYS A 40 0.57 6.73 10.65
N THR A 41 0.67 5.41 10.63
CA THR A 41 0.11 4.56 11.69
C THR A 41 1.11 3.51 12.16
N LYS A 42 0.76 2.81 13.22
CA LYS A 42 1.48 1.68 13.78
C LYS A 42 0.57 0.47 13.74
N THR A 43 1.03 -0.64 13.17
CA THR A 43 0.28 -1.89 13.16
C THR A 43 1.19 -3.06 13.51
N VAL A 44 0.62 -4.10 14.12
CA VAL A 44 1.33 -5.34 14.41
C VAL A 44 1.37 -6.17 13.13
N ILE A 45 2.56 -6.30 12.55
CA ILE A 45 2.85 -7.13 11.39
C ILE A 45 3.86 -8.19 11.83
N LEU A 46 3.53 -9.47 11.61
CA LEU A 46 4.37 -10.60 12.01
C LEU A 46 4.78 -10.57 13.51
N GLY A 47 3.84 -10.20 14.37
CA GLY A 47 4.05 -10.22 15.83
C GLY A 47 4.87 -9.04 16.39
N SER A 48 5.27 -8.07 15.57
CA SER A 48 5.94 -6.86 16.03
C SER A 48 5.28 -5.58 15.51
N GLU A 49 5.35 -4.52 16.31
CA GLU A 49 4.81 -3.21 15.93
C GLU A 49 5.71 -2.59 14.84
N LYS A 50 5.11 -2.28 13.69
CA LYS A 50 5.77 -1.62 12.57
C LYS A 50 5.11 -0.29 12.26
N LYS A 51 5.92 0.69 11.86
CA LYS A 51 5.43 1.95 11.30
C LYS A 51 5.00 1.72 9.86
N VAL A 52 3.80 2.17 9.53
CA VAL A 52 3.24 2.08 8.19
C VAL A 52 2.83 3.48 7.76
N VAL A 53 3.24 3.86 6.55
CA VAL A 53 2.84 5.11 5.91
C VAL A 53 1.98 4.78 4.72
N TYR A 54 0.72 5.18 4.75
CA TYR A 54 -0.20 5.11 3.62
C TYR A 54 -0.19 6.41 2.84
N TYR A 55 -0.30 6.31 1.52
CA TYR A 55 -0.59 7.43 0.62
C TYR A 55 -1.86 7.11 -0.17
N PHE A 56 -2.83 8.00 -0.15
CA PHE A 56 -4.13 7.85 -0.78
C PHE A 56 -4.22 8.83 -1.96
N GLY A 57 -4.41 8.32 -3.17
CA GLY A 57 -4.68 9.10 -4.37
C GLY A 57 -6.17 9.25 -4.62
N LEU A 58 -6.66 10.48 -4.60
CA LEU A 58 -8.06 10.84 -4.76
C LEU A 58 -8.27 11.64 -6.05
N ILE A 59 -9.40 11.40 -6.73
CA ILE A 59 -9.91 12.21 -7.84
C ILE A 59 -11.35 12.57 -7.48
N ASP A 60 -11.72 13.85 -7.56
CA ASP A 60 -13.04 14.37 -7.16
C ASP A 60 -13.47 13.89 -5.75
N ASP A 61 -12.58 14.03 -4.76
CA ASP A 61 -12.74 13.58 -3.37
C ASP A 61 -13.03 12.08 -3.17
N ARG A 62 -12.78 11.24 -4.19
CA ARG A 62 -12.97 9.79 -4.11
C ARG A 62 -11.66 9.03 -4.24
N LEU A 63 -11.45 8.05 -3.36
CA LEU A 63 -10.26 7.20 -3.38
C LEU A 63 -10.18 6.38 -4.67
N LYS A 64 -9.16 6.64 -5.48
CA LYS A 64 -8.89 5.87 -6.71
C LYS A 64 -7.76 4.87 -6.54
N GLY A 65 -6.89 5.10 -5.58
CA GLY A 65 -5.85 4.15 -5.21
C GLY A 65 -5.15 4.54 -3.93
N TYR A 66 -4.46 3.58 -3.33
CA TYR A 66 -3.59 3.84 -2.20
C TYR A 66 -2.35 2.97 -2.27
N THR A 67 -1.28 3.47 -1.68
CA THR A 67 -0.04 2.74 -1.48
C THR A 67 0.32 2.75 0.00
N PHE A 68 1.15 1.80 0.43
CA PHE A 68 1.69 1.76 1.77
C PHE A 68 3.19 1.44 1.75
N ASN A 69 3.90 1.95 2.75
CA ASN A 69 5.28 1.63 3.03
C ASN A 69 5.42 1.10 4.46
N VAL A 70 6.01 -0.08 4.61
CA VAL A 70 6.40 -0.65 5.90
C VAL A 70 7.91 -0.66 5.99
N HIS A 71 8.45 -0.06 7.04
CA HIS A 71 9.87 -0.15 7.37
C HIS A 71 10.08 -1.20 8.45
N THR A 72 10.91 -2.20 8.18
CA THR A 72 11.27 -3.24 9.16
C THR A 72 12.79 -3.39 9.26
N GLU A 73 13.31 -3.53 10.48
CA GLU A 73 14.74 -3.78 10.75
C GLU A 73 15.11 -5.28 10.63
N GLU A 74 14.13 -6.13 10.27
CA GLU A 74 14.31 -7.58 10.16
C GLU A 74 15.00 -8.00 8.84
N ARG A 75 15.52 -9.24 8.83
CA ARG A 75 16.19 -9.86 7.67
C ARG A 75 15.17 -10.44 6.68
N LEU A 76 15.57 -10.48 5.39
CA LEU A 76 14.72 -10.86 4.25
C LEU A 76 14.13 -12.28 4.37
N ASP A 77 14.79 -13.16 5.13
CA ASP A 77 14.45 -14.58 5.30
C ASP A 77 13.01 -14.79 5.85
N TYR A 78 12.56 -13.94 6.77
CA TYR A 78 11.19 -13.99 7.32
C TYR A 78 10.13 -13.43 6.37
N PHE A 79 10.52 -12.56 5.44
CA PHE A 79 9.60 -12.01 4.46
C PHE A 79 9.22 -13.04 3.38
N TYR A 80 10.10 -14.01 3.10
CA TYR A 80 9.75 -15.12 2.21
C TYR A 80 8.57 -15.93 2.74
N GLU A 81 8.41 -16.11 4.06
CA GLU A 81 7.24 -16.81 4.62
C GLU A 81 5.94 -16.03 4.39
N PHE A 82 5.97 -14.69 4.50
CA PHE A 82 4.84 -13.85 4.14
C PHE A 82 4.49 -13.96 2.65
N ILE A 83 5.50 -13.94 1.77
CA ILE A 83 5.34 -14.14 0.32
C ILE A 83 4.69 -15.50 0.03
N GLU A 84 5.23 -16.58 0.60
CA GLU A 84 4.74 -17.94 0.34
C GLU A 84 3.29 -18.11 0.79
N ASN A 85 2.90 -17.49 1.91
CA ASN A 85 1.52 -17.46 2.36
C ASN A 85 0.60 -16.68 1.40
N ALA A 86 1.05 -15.56 0.84
CA ALA A 86 0.27 -14.78 -0.13
C ALA A 86 0.10 -15.53 -1.46
N LYS A 87 1.16 -16.21 -1.94
CA LYS A 87 1.10 -17.10 -3.11
C LYS A 87 0.12 -18.25 -2.90
N ALA A 88 0.15 -18.90 -1.73
CA ALA A 88 -0.72 -20.03 -1.42
C ALA A 88 -2.22 -19.65 -1.40
N LYS A 89 -2.54 -18.38 -1.15
CA LYS A 89 -3.91 -17.85 -1.18
C LYS A 89 -4.35 -17.35 -2.55
N ASN A 90 -3.46 -17.39 -3.54
CA ASN A 90 -3.71 -16.90 -4.90
C ASN A 90 -4.04 -15.40 -4.93
N ASP A 91 -3.44 -14.62 -4.01
CA ASP A 91 -3.72 -13.19 -3.86
C ASP A 91 -3.15 -12.34 -5.03
N PHE A 92 -2.36 -12.92 -5.95
CA PHE A 92 -1.70 -12.23 -7.07
C PHE A 92 -1.63 -13.08 -8.37
N LEU A 93 -1.70 -12.44 -9.54
CA LEU A 93 -1.67 -13.09 -10.86
C LEU A 93 -0.26 -13.33 -11.42
N GLU A 94 0.69 -12.41 -11.18
CA GLU A 94 2.07 -12.50 -11.63
C GLU A 94 3.04 -12.10 -10.50
N GLY A 95 4.18 -12.78 -10.38
CA GLY A 95 5.22 -12.39 -9.43
C GLY A 95 6.59 -12.98 -9.76
N ASP A 96 7.61 -12.12 -9.71
CA ASP A 96 9.02 -12.52 -9.85
C ASP A 96 9.82 -12.01 -8.64
N GLY A 97 10.52 -12.95 -7.99
CA GLY A 97 11.33 -12.72 -6.79
C GLY A 97 10.60 -11.99 -5.66
N ILE A 98 10.75 -10.66 -5.63
CA ILE A 98 10.31 -9.77 -4.55
C ILE A 98 9.20 -8.79 -5.00
N THR A 99 8.67 -8.95 -6.22
CA THR A 99 7.59 -8.15 -6.78
C THR A 99 6.41 -9.03 -7.17
N PHE A 100 5.22 -8.62 -6.78
CA PHE A 100 3.95 -9.28 -7.06
C PHE A 100 2.96 -8.25 -7.59
N SER A 101 2.19 -8.63 -8.60
CA SER A 101 1.16 -7.79 -9.18
C SER A 101 -0.03 -8.62 -9.65
N GLU A 102 -1.22 -8.10 -9.42
CA GLU A 102 -2.45 -8.54 -10.06
C GLU A 102 -3.02 -7.35 -10.81
N LYS A 103 -3.20 -7.49 -12.12
CA LYS A 103 -3.90 -6.49 -12.93
C LYS A 103 -5.20 -7.12 -13.43
N ASP A 104 -6.31 -6.60 -12.95
CA ASP A 104 -7.63 -6.84 -13.52
C ASP A 104 -8.03 -5.62 -14.37
N GLU A 105 -9.06 -5.74 -15.21
CA GLU A 105 -9.54 -4.66 -16.08
C GLU A 105 -9.83 -3.35 -15.32
N LEU A 106 -10.11 -3.44 -14.02
CA LEU A 106 -10.58 -2.35 -13.18
C LEU A 106 -9.61 -1.90 -12.08
N CYS A 107 -8.54 -2.65 -11.77
CA CYS A 107 -7.57 -2.27 -10.74
C CYS A 107 -6.25 -3.03 -10.84
N HIS A 108 -5.19 -2.44 -10.29
CA HIS A 108 -3.88 -3.04 -10.14
C HIS A 108 -3.55 -3.15 -8.65
N LYS A 109 -3.34 -4.38 -8.16
CA LYS A 109 -2.76 -4.65 -6.84
C LYS A 109 -1.30 -4.95 -7.01
N PHE A 110 -0.45 -4.45 -6.13
CA PHE A 110 0.97 -4.76 -6.17
C PHE A 110 1.61 -4.83 -4.78
N LEU A 111 2.73 -5.55 -4.72
CA LEU A 111 3.60 -5.66 -3.56
C LEU A 111 5.05 -5.77 -4.06
N ARG A 112 5.95 -4.95 -3.52
CA ARG A 112 7.38 -4.94 -3.81
C ARG A 112 8.14 -4.92 -2.49
N THR A 113 9.31 -5.54 -2.47
CA THR A 113 10.27 -5.32 -1.38
C THR A 113 11.62 -4.85 -1.88
N LYS A 114 12.29 -4.11 -1.01
CA LYS A 114 13.64 -3.62 -1.25
C LYS A 114 14.45 -3.72 0.03
N GLN A 115 15.59 -4.42 -0.04
CA GLN A 115 16.58 -4.41 1.02
C GLN A 115 17.32 -3.07 1.01
N GLU A 116 17.39 -2.42 2.16
CA GLU A 116 18.23 -1.26 2.41
C GLU A 116 19.31 -1.57 3.46
N ARG A 117 20.30 -0.68 3.60
CA ARG A 117 21.42 -0.86 4.55
C ARG A 117 20.99 -1.05 6.01
N LYS A 118 19.78 -0.60 6.38
CA LYS A 118 19.26 -0.63 7.76
C LYS A 118 17.98 -1.46 7.93
N GLY A 119 17.58 -2.24 6.93
CA GLY A 119 16.34 -3.01 7.00
C GLY A 119 15.70 -3.26 5.63
N ILE A 120 14.42 -3.56 5.62
CA ILE A 120 13.61 -3.81 4.42
C ILE A 120 12.50 -2.78 4.36
N ILE A 121 12.21 -2.32 3.14
CA ILE A 121 10.99 -1.58 2.83
C ILE A 121 10.06 -2.52 2.09
N ILE A 122 8.84 -2.68 2.62
CA ILE A 122 7.73 -3.34 1.93
C ILE A 122 6.84 -2.24 1.39
N PHE A 123 6.72 -2.18 0.07
CA PHE A 123 5.87 -1.26 -0.65
C PHE A 123 4.72 -2.04 -1.27
N GLY A 124 3.50 -1.55 -1.19
CA GLY A 124 2.38 -2.21 -1.86
C GLY A 124 1.19 -1.27 -1.98
N GLY A 125 0.13 -1.73 -2.62
CA GLY A 125 -1.04 -0.89 -2.84
C GLY A 125 -2.06 -1.50 -3.78
N ILE A 126 -3.15 -0.75 -3.94
CA ILE A 126 -4.22 -1.01 -4.90
C ILE A 126 -4.51 0.29 -5.62
N ASP A 127 -4.53 0.31 -6.95
CA ASP A 127 -4.88 1.50 -7.73
C ASP A 127 -5.79 1.20 -8.93
N LYS A 128 -6.73 2.11 -9.21
CA LYS A 128 -7.49 2.19 -10.48
C LYS A 128 -7.00 3.32 -11.37
N ILE A 129 -5.87 3.92 -11.01
CA ILE A 129 -5.36 5.15 -11.62
C ILE A 129 -4.61 4.80 -12.92
N GLY A 130 -4.20 3.54 -13.08
CA GLY A 130 -3.67 3.03 -14.35
C GLY A 130 -2.27 3.55 -14.68
N SER A 131 -1.59 4.11 -13.68
CA SER A 131 -0.21 4.60 -13.79
C SER A 131 0.65 3.88 -12.75
N ILE A 132 1.84 3.44 -13.17
CA ILE A 132 2.78 2.70 -12.33
C ILE A 132 3.34 3.66 -11.27
N TRP A 133 3.16 3.31 -9.99
CA TRP A 133 3.75 3.99 -8.83
C TRP A 133 5.15 3.47 -8.49
#